data_AF-A0A9D2D6H1-F1
#
_entry.id   AF-A0A9D2D6H1-F1
#
_cell.length_a   1.000
_cell.length_b   1.000
_cell.length_c   1.000
_cell.angle_alpha   90.00
_cell.angle_beta   90.00
_cell.angle_gamma   90.00
#
_symmetry.space_group_name_H-M   'P 1'
#
loop_
_entity.id
_entity.type
_entity.pdbx_description
1 polymer ?
#
loop_
_entity_poly.entity_id
_entity_poly.type
_entity_poly.pdbx_seq_one_letter_code
_entity_poly.pdbx_strand_id
1 'polypeptide(L)'
;MPYKDIAAFRRSYRSKDGSFAHQRSHNLVRDYKQLQSYREELGRASLPKTLENYQKIVYNKSDKENLDHYIEARRRGSVSAVASFSDWQETDTRLKAAFIGQTAQNGVKVTSVGKHFVDRVIGTIYQKRSGVSFKNLQEVIANGKFAEVKIDKKGRKSQRIYIDELCDITINPETGELIQCNPNSK
;
A
#
# COMPACT_ATOMS: atom_id res chain seq x y z
N MET A 1 27.86 0.95 -0.55
CA MET A 1 27.95 0.86 0.93
C MET A 1 27.08 1.96 1.53
N PRO A 2 26.21 1.70 2.53
CA PRO A 2 25.29 2.72 3.07
C PRO A 2 25.96 3.67 4.09
N TYR A 3 27.28 3.57 4.24
CA TYR A 3 28.09 4.43 5.10
C TYR A 3 29.16 5.08 4.23
N LYS A 4 29.48 6.34 4.54
CA LYS A 4 30.52 7.11 3.85
C LYS A 4 31.92 6.49 4.03
N ASP A 5 32.20 5.98 5.22
CA ASP A 5 33.49 5.41 5.60
C ASP A 5 33.37 4.40 6.76
N ILE A 6 34.48 3.72 7.09
CA ILE A 6 34.56 2.74 8.19
C ILE A 6 34.29 3.41 9.54
N ALA A 7 34.69 4.67 9.73
CA ALA A 7 34.49 5.36 11.00
C ALA A 7 33.00 5.62 11.25
N ALA A 8 32.24 5.99 10.22
CA ALA A 8 30.79 6.15 10.25
C ALA A 8 30.09 4.83 10.61
N PHE A 9 30.52 3.71 10.00
CA PHE A 9 30.02 2.39 10.37
C PHE A 9 30.28 2.07 11.85
N ARG A 10 31.51 2.27 12.33
CA ARG A 10 31.88 2.01 13.74
C ARG A 10 31.07 2.87 14.72
N ARG A 11 30.80 4.14 14.38
CA ARG A 11 29.92 5.02 15.17
C ARG A 11 28.50 4.47 15.25
N SER A 12 27.92 4.06 14.12
CA SER A 12 26.58 3.44 14.10
C SER A 12 26.55 2.13 14.87
N TYR A 13 27.58 1.29 14.74
CA TYR A 13 27.69 0.02 15.45
C TYR A 13 27.70 0.19 16.98
N ARG A 14 28.30 1.26 17.50
CA ARG A 14 28.36 1.57 18.94
C ARG A 14 27.19 2.40 19.43
N SER A 15 26.21 2.70 18.58
CA SER A 15 25.04 3.47 19.00
C SER A 15 24.14 2.65 19.90
N LYS A 16 23.27 3.35 20.64
CA LYS A 16 22.33 2.76 21.61
C LYS A 16 21.55 1.60 21.00
N ASP A 17 21.54 0.48 21.70
CA ASP A 17 20.79 -0.72 21.32
C ASP A 17 19.32 -0.39 21.03
N GLY A 18 18.80 -0.98 19.96
CA GLY A 18 17.45 -0.73 19.46
C GLY A 18 17.27 0.59 18.68
N SER A 19 18.27 1.48 18.65
CA SER A 19 18.21 2.66 17.77
C SER A 19 18.29 2.26 16.29
N PHE A 20 17.73 3.09 15.40
CA PHE A 20 17.81 2.87 13.96
C PHE A 20 19.26 2.67 13.49
N ALA A 21 20.19 3.50 13.98
CA ALA A 21 21.62 3.41 13.66
C ALA A 21 22.23 2.06 14.06
N HIS A 22 21.89 1.57 15.25
CA HIS A 22 22.33 0.29 15.77
C HIS A 22 21.75 -0.87 14.95
N GLN A 23 20.46 -0.83 14.65
CA GLN A 23 19.77 -1.86 13.86
C GLN A 23 20.35 -1.98 12.46
N ARG A 24 20.52 -0.86 11.74
CA ARG A 24 21.02 -0.86 10.36
C ARG A 24 22.50 -1.26 10.24
N SER A 25 23.30 -1.11 11.30
CA SER A 25 24.70 -1.56 11.31
C SER A 25 24.81 -3.06 11.59
N HIS A 26 24.07 -3.58 12.58
CA HIS A 26 24.13 -4.98 12.97
C HIS A 26 23.49 -5.91 11.94
N ASN A 27 22.48 -5.44 11.23
CA ASN A 27 21.78 -6.22 10.22
C ASN A 27 22.25 -5.94 8.78
N LEU A 28 23.34 -5.19 8.60
CA LEU A 28 23.79 -4.67 7.31
C LEU A 28 23.86 -5.75 6.21
N VAL A 29 24.52 -6.88 6.52
CA VAL A 29 24.71 -7.98 5.56
C VAL A 29 23.38 -8.68 5.26
N ARG A 30 22.55 -8.91 6.28
CA ARG A 30 21.23 -9.54 6.13
C ARG A 30 20.33 -8.69 5.25
N ASP A 31 20.22 -7.40 5.55
CA ASP A 31 19.38 -6.45 4.83
C ASP A 31 19.83 -6.31 3.37
N TYR A 32 21.15 -6.32 3.12
CA TYR A 32 21.69 -6.34 1.77
C TYR A 32 21.27 -7.59 0.99
N LYS A 33 21.48 -8.77 1.56
CA LYS A 33 21.12 -10.05 0.92
C LYS A 33 19.62 -10.11 0.61
N GLN A 34 18.78 -9.68 1.54
CA GLN A 34 17.33 -9.67 1.37
C GLN A 34 16.90 -8.70 0.25
N LEU A 35 17.45 -7.48 0.22
CA LEU A 35 17.18 -6.54 -0.86
C LEU A 35 17.62 -7.09 -2.23
N GLN A 36 18.78 -7.77 -2.32
CA GLN A 36 19.20 -8.38 -3.58
C GLN A 36 18.25 -9.50 -4.02
N SER A 37 17.86 -10.37 -3.09
CA SER A 37 16.89 -11.45 -3.38
C SER A 37 15.56 -10.89 -3.92
N TYR A 38 15.01 -9.85 -3.30
CA TYR A 38 13.79 -9.21 -3.82
C TYR A 38 14.01 -8.55 -5.19
N ARG A 39 15.19 -8.01 -5.47
CA ARG A 39 15.51 -7.39 -6.77
C ARG A 39 15.70 -8.41 -7.89
N GLU A 40 16.24 -9.58 -7.56
CA GLU A 40 16.34 -10.72 -8.47
C GLU A 40 14.94 -11.25 -8.79
N GLU A 41 14.06 -11.32 -7.78
CA GLU A 41 12.68 -11.82 -7.93
C GLU A 41 11.76 -10.82 -8.67
N LEU A 42 11.73 -9.56 -8.24
CA LEU A 42 10.70 -8.58 -8.63
C LEU A 42 11.19 -7.51 -9.62
N GLY A 43 12.50 -7.44 -9.84
CA GLY A 43 13.15 -6.42 -10.67
C GLY A 43 13.71 -5.24 -9.85
N ARG A 44 14.91 -4.78 -10.22
CA ARG A 44 15.62 -3.68 -9.54
C ARG A 44 14.88 -2.36 -9.55
N ALA A 45 14.20 -2.04 -10.64
CA ALA A 45 13.49 -0.76 -10.82
C ALA A 45 12.28 -0.64 -9.88
N SER A 46 11.71 -1.77 -9.47
CA SER A 46 10.46 -1.83 -8.71
C SER A 46 10.68 -1.70 -7.19
N LEU A 47 11.92 -1.57 -6.73
CA LEU A 47 12.33 -1.61 -5.32
C LEU A 47 13.27 -0.45 -4.95
N PRO A 48 13.49 -0.17 -3.64
CA PRO A 48 14.35 0.93 -3.20
C PRO A 48 15.73 0.87 -3.86
N LYS A 49 16.22 1.99 -4.41
CA LYS A 49 17.48 2.06 -5.16
C LYS A 49 18.73 1.82 -4.32
N THR A 50 18.69 2.16 -3.03
CA THR A 50 19.83 2.02 -2.12
C THR A 50 19.48 1.16 -0.92
N LEU A 51 20.49 0.50 -0.36
CA LEU A 51 20.34 -0.25 0.90
C LEU A 51 19.88 0.66 2.04
N GLU A 52 20.34 1.92 2.05
CA GLU A 52 19.90 2.89 3.04
C GLU A 52 18.39 3.15 2.96
N ASN A 53 17.84 3.36 1.77
CA ASN A 53 16.40 3.57 1.61
C ASN A 53 15.61 2.33 2.01
N TYR A 54 16.09 1.14 1.64
CA TYR A 54 15.50 -0.12 2.09
C TYR A 54 15.50 -0.25 3.62
N GLN A 55 16.61 0.08 4.28
CA GLN A 55 16.69 0.02 5.74
C GLN A 55 15.75 1.02 6.42
N LYS A 56 15.60 2.25 5.88
CA LYS A 56 14.60 3.21 6.38
C LYS A 56 13.17 2.64 6.35
N ILE A 57 12.83 1.91 5.28
CA ILE A 57 11.54 1.23 5.14
C ILE A 57 11.41 0.09 6.15
N VAL A 58 12.38 -0.83 6.20
CA VAL A 58 12.31 -2.04 7.03
C VAL A 58 12.27 -1.74 8.53
N TYR A 59 12.95 -0.67 8.98
CA TYR A 59 12.95 -0.28 10.39
C TYR A 59 11.84 0.73 10.74
N ASN A 60 10.97 1.09 9.79
CA ASN A 60 9.70 1.74 10.05
C ASN A 60 8.58 0.70 9.95
N LYS A 61 7.84 0.48 11.05
CA LYS A 61 6.80 -0.56 11.09
C LYS A 61 5.76 -0.41 9.97
N SER A 62 5.24 0.80 9.75
CA SER A 62 4.20 1.04 8.74
C SER A 62 4.74 0.82 7.33
N ASP A 63 5.92 1.36 7.03
CA ASP A 63 6.52 1.22 5.69
C ASP A 63 6.93 -0.23 5.40
N LYS A 64 7.44 -0.94 6.42
CA LYS A 64 7.73 -2.38 6.32
C LYS A 64 6.46 -3.16 6.00
N GLU A 65 5.37 -2.92 6.70
CA GLU A 65 4.09 -3.60 6.44
C GLU A 65 3.52 -3.28 5.06
N ASN A 66 3.80 -2.11 4.51
CA ASN A 66 3.47 -1.74 3.13
C ASN A 66 4.36 -2.47 2.12
N LEU A 67 5.67 -2.55 2.38
CA LEU A 67 6.62 -3.27 1.52
C LEU A 67 6.31 -4.77 1.49
N ASP A 68 6.05 -5.37 2.65
CA ASP A 68 5.69 -6.78 2.77
C ASP A 68 4.41 -7.07 1.98
N HIS A 69 3.38 -6.21 2.09
CA HIS A 69 2.16 -6.32 1.29
C HIS A 69 2.44 -6.18 -0.21
N TYR A 70 3.21 -5.18 -0.62
CA TYR A 70 3.54 -4.95 -2.03
C TYR A 70 4.28 -6.16 -2.64
N ILE A 71 5.26 -6.73 -1.93
CA ILE A 71 5.98 -7.94 -2.37
C ILE A 71 4.99 -9.10 -2.59
N GLU A 72 4.09 -9.33 -1.63
CA GLU A 72 3.06 -10.36 -1.75
C GLU A 72 2.05 -10.07 -2.88
N ALA A 73 1.67 -8.81 -3.07
CA ALA A 73 0.76 -8.39 -4.13
C ALA A 73 1.38 -8.59 -5.51
N ARG A 74 2.69 -8.32 -5.65
CA ARG A 74 3.46 -8.61 -6.87
C ARG A 74 3.53 -10.12 -7.14
N ARG A 75 3.84 -10.93 -6.12
CA ARG A 75 3.88 -12.41 -6.21
C ARG A 75 2.55 -13.01 -6.65
N ARG A 76 1.43 -12.47 -6.16
CA ARG A 76 0.06 -12.93 -6.49
C ARG A 76 -0.49 -12.32 -7.79
N GLY A 77 0.28 -11.46 -8.45
CA GLY A 77 -0.15 -10.75 -9.67
C GLY A 77 -1.21 -9.66 -9.44
N SER A 78 -1.49 -9.27 -8.20
CA SER A 78 -2.44 -8.20 -7.87
C SER A 78 -1.90 -6.80 -8.20
N VAL A 79 -0.58 -6.66 -8.35
CA VAL A 79 0.11 -5.44 -8.79
C VAL A 79 1.06 -5.77 -9.95
N SER A 80 1.00 -4.97 -11.03
CA SER A 80 1.80 -5.18 -12.24
C SER A 80 3.29 -4.86 -12.04
N ALA A 81 4.18 -5.42 -12.89
CA ALA A 81 5.63 -5.16 -12.81
C ALA A 81 6.04 -3.74 -13.15
N VAL A 82 5.20 -3.03 -13.90
CA VAL A 82 5.40 -1.62 -14.23
C VAL A 82 5.13 -0.69 -13.05
N ALA A 83 4.39 -1.14 -12.03
CA ALA A 83 4.16 -0.38 -10.81
C ALA A 83 5.24 -0.73 -9.79
N SER A 84 6.10 0.23 -9.48
CA SER A 84 7.12 0.11 -8.44
C SER A 84 6.52 0.23 -7.03
N PHE A 85 7.30 -0.13 -6.01
CA PHE A 85 6.90 0.13 -4.62
C PHE A 85 6.68 1.63 -4.34
N SER A 86 7.46 2.50 -5.00
CA SER A 86 7.29 3.95 -4.88
C SER A 86 5.93 4.41 -5.41
N ASP A 87 5.52 3.90 -6.57
CA ASP A 87 4.22 4.22 -7.17
C ASP A 87 3.07 3.73 -6.28
N TRP A 88 3.25 2.55 -5.66
CA TRP A 88 2.28 2.00 -4.71
C TRP A 88 2.17 2.88 -3.45
N GLN A 89 3.30 3.29 -2.85
CA GLN A 89 3.31 4.17 -1.67
C GLN A 89 2.74 5.56 -1.98
N GLU A 90 3.04 6.12 -3.15
CA GLU A 90 2.48 7.40 -3.59
C GLU A 90 0.97 7.30 -3.76
N THR A 91 0.47 6.21 -4.35
CA THR A 91 -0.97 5.94 -4.47
C THR A 91 -1.63 5.85 -3.10
N ASP A 92 -1.07 5.05 -2.17
CA ASP A 92 -1.57 4.92 -0.80
C ASP A 92 -1.62 6.28 -0.08
N THR A 93 -0.54 7.07 -0.18
CA THR A 93 -0.46 8.40 0.43
C THR A 93 -1.51 9.35 -0.14
N ARG A 94 -1.65 9.38 -1.47
CA ARG A 94 -2.61 10.23 -2.16
C ARG A 94 -4.05 9.84 -1.84
N LEU A 95 -4.36 8.53 -1.74
CA LEU A 95 -5.67 8.04 -1.34
C LEU A 95 -6.00 8.44 0.11
N LYS A 96 -5.06 8.25 1.04
CA LYS A 96 -5.24 8.63 2.44
C LYS A 96 -5.47 10.13 2.59
N ALA A 97 -4.66 10.95 1.93
CA ALA A 97 -4.78 12.40 1.97
C ALA A 97 -6.11 12.89 1.35
N ALA A 98 -6.58 12.22 0.29
CA ALA A 98 -7.84 12.58 -0.34
C ALA A 98 -9.04 12.17 0.52
N PHE A 99 -9.08 10.93 1.00
CA PHE A 99 -10.33 10.33 1.49
C PHE A 99 -10.48 10.30 3.00
N ILE A 100 -9.39 10.21 3.79
CA ILE A 100 -9.53 10.15 5.25
C ILE A 100 -10.16 11.46 5.75
N GLY A 101 -11.23 11.32 6.53
CA GLY A 101 -12.00 12.43 7.05
C GLY A 101 -13.21 12.83 6.21
N GLN A 102 -13.30 12.38 4.95
CA GLN A 102 -14.50 12.58 4.13
C GLN A 102 -15.65 11.70 4.62
N THR A 103 -16.87 12.21 4.50
CA THR A 103 -18.09 11.42 4.73
C THR A 103 -18.64 10.98 3.39
N ALA A 104 -18.77 9.68 3.19
CA ALA A 104 -19.37 9.13 1.98
C ALA A 104 -20.90 9.30 1.99
N GLN A 105 -21.53 9.19 0.83
CA GLN A 105 -22.96 9.45 0.66
C GLN A 105 -23.90 8.58 1.53
N ASN A 106 -23.43 7.43 2.00
CA ASN A 106 -24.15 6.58 2.97
C ASN A 106 -24.02 7.06 4.43
N GLY A 107 -23.43 8.23 4.68
CA GLY A 107 -23.21 8.81 6.00
C GLY A 107 -21.98 8.26 6.74
N VAL A 108 -21.21 7.34 6.14
CA VAL A 108 -20.03 6.74 6.79
C VAL A 108 -18.80 7.63 6.58
N LYS A 109 -18.15 8.01 7.68
CA LYS A 109 -16.87 8.74 7.63
C LYS A 109 -15.74 7.78 7.31
N VAL A 110 -14.93 8.11 6.32
CA VAL A 110 -13.73 7.35 5.95
C VAL A 110 -12.64 7.60 6.99
N THR A 111 -12.12 6.52 7.58
CA THR A 111 -11.08 6.57 8.63
C THR A 111 -9.75 6.00 8.17
N SER A 112 -9.77 5.09 7.21
CA SER A 112 -8.59 4.40 6.71
C SER A 112 -8.79 3.89 5.28
N VAL A 113 -7.66 3.60 4.62
CA VAL A 113 -7.60 3.01 3.29
C VAL A 113 -6.91 1.66 3.41
N GLY A 114 -7.59 0.59 3.00
CA GLY A 114 -7.05 -0.75 3.02
C GLY A 114 -6.02 -0.97 1.89
N LYS A 115 -5.01 -1.78 2.14
CA LYS A 115 -3.94 -2.07 1.15
C LYS A 115 -4.49 -2.71 -0.13
N HIS A 116 -5.53 -3.55 0.00
CA HIS A 116 -6.21 -4.13 -1.16
C HIS A 116 -6.91 -3.08 -2.02
N PHE A 117 -7.41 -2.01 -1.42
CA PHE A 117 -7.99 -0.88 -2.14
C PHE A 117 -6.92 -0.21 -3.01
N VAL A 118 -5.71 0.03 -2.48
CA VAL A 118 -4.58 0.59 -3.25
C VAL A 118 -4.24 -0.28 -4.46
N ASP A 119 -4.13 -1.60 -4.28
CA ASP A 119 -3.87 -2.55 -5.38
C ASP A 119 -4.93 -2.46 -6.49
N ARG A 120 -6.19 -2.21 -6.12
CA ARG A 120 -7.33 -2.12 -7.05
C ARG A 120 -7.35 -0.81 -7.81
N VAL A 121 -6.94 0.28 -7.17
CA VAL A 121 -6.78 1.60 -7.81
C VAL A 121 -5.71 1.54 -8.90
N ILE A 122 -4.57 0.89 -8.62
CA ILE A 122 -3.49 0.72 -9.60
C ILE A 122 -3.91 -0.21 -10.73
N GLY A 123 -4.60 -1.31 -10.40
CA GLY A 123 -4.95 -2.35 -11.37
C GLY A 123 -3.77 -3.27 -11.72
N THR A 124 -4.01 -4.24 -12.59
CA THR A 124 -2.97 -5.20 -12.98
C THR A 124 -3.31 -5.89 -14.30
N ILE A 125 -2.31 -5.98 -15.18
CA ILE A 125 -2.43 -6.70 -16.46
C ILE A 125 -2.54 -8.22 -16.26
N TYR A 126 -1.97 -8.76 -15.18
CA TYR A 126 -1.95 -10.21 -14.93
C TYR A 126 -3.35 -10.76 -14.63
N GLN A 127 -4.22 -9.94 -14.04
CA GLN A 127 -5.61 -10.29 -13.77
C GLN A 127 -6.57 -9.62 -14.76
N LYS A 128 -6.06 -9.05 -15.87
CA LYS A 128 -6.82 -8.27 -16.87
C LYS A 128 -7.76 -7.25 -16.21
N ARG A 129 -7.28 -6.60 -15.15
CA ARG A 129 -8.09 -5.70 -14.33
C ARG A 129 -7.61 -4.27 -14.50
N SER A 130 -8.46 -3.44 -15.09
CA SER A 130 -8.25 -2.00 -15.13
C SER A 130 -8.25 -1.40 -13.71
N GLY A 131 -7.38 -0.43 -13.49
CA GLY A 131 -7.42 0.40 -12.28
C GLY A 131 -8.66 1.29 -12.24
N VAL A 132 -8.84 2.00 -11.12
CA VAL A 132 -9.92 2.97 -10.95
C VAL A 132 -9.31 4.37 -10.82
N SER A 133 -9.79 5.32 -11.61
CA SER A 133 -9.25 6.68 -11.59
C SER A 133 -9.61 7.39 -10.28
N PHE A 134 -8.72 8.27 -9.79
CA PHE A 134 -8.99 9.09 -8.61
C PHE A 134 -10.27 9.93 -8.73
N LYS A 135 -10.54 10.47 -9.91
CA LYS A 135 -11.75 11.26 -10.18
C LYS A 135 -13.01 10.41 -9.98
N ASN A 136 -13.02 9.19 -10.49
CA ASN A 136 -14.17 8.29 -10.35
C ASN A 136 -14.39 7.91 -8.88
N LEU A 137 -13.31 7.67 -8.12
CA LEU A 137 -13.41 7.39 -6.69
C LEU A 137 -14.01 8.57 -5.91
N GLN A 138 -13.57 9.80 -6.19
CA GLN A 138 -14.12 11.00 -5.57
C GLN A 138 -15.61 11.17 -5.87
N GLU A 139 -16.00 10.97 -7.13
CA GLU A 139 -17.40 11.06 -7.56
C GLU A 139 -18.28 10.02 -6.85
N VAL A 140 -17.81 8.76 -6.74
CA VAL A 140 -18.57 7.70 -6.04
C VAL A 140 -18.67 7.96 -4.54
N ILE A 141 -17.62 8.45 -3.89
CA ILE A 141 -17.68 8.79 -2.45
C ILE A 141 -18.69 9.90 -2.20
N ALA A 142 -18.69 10.95 -3.02
CA ALA A 142 -19.54 12.12 -2.85
C ALA A 142 -21.00 11.87 -3.25
N ASN A 143 -21.23 11.20 -4.38
CA ASN A 143 -22.54 11.16 -5.06
C ASN A 143 -23.07 9.74 -5.31
N GLY A 144 -22.34 8.70 -4.88
CA GLY A 144 -22.69 7.32 -5.19
C GLY A 144 -23.96 6.82 -4.50
N LYS A 145 -24.68 5.93 -5.19
CA LYS A 145 -25.74 5.11 -4.60
C LYS A 145 -25.11 4.07 -3.70
N PHE A 146 -25.81 3.62 -2.66
CA PHE A 146 -25.32 2.56 -1.79
C PHE A 146 -26.29 1.38 -1.72
N ALA A 147 -25.74 0.18 -1.64
CA ALA A 147 -26.49 -1.06 -1.47
C ALA A 147 -26.72 -1.36 0.02
N GLU A 148 -27.46 -2.43 0.30
CA GLU A 148 -27.60 -2.96 1.65
C GLU A 148 -26.26 -3.42 2.23
N VAL A 149 -26.15 -3.34 3.56
CA VAL A 149 -25.00 -3.83 4.31
C VAL A 149 -24.96 -5.36 4.26
N LYS A 150 -23.81 -5.92 3.89
CA LYS A 150 -23.55 -7.35 3.89
C LYS A 150 -22.66 -7.74 5.06
N ILE A 151 -22.97 -8.87 5.67
CA ILE A 151 -22.18 -9.49 6.74
C ILE A 151 -21.59 -10.79 6.21
N ASP A 152 -20.28 -10.97 6.36
CA ASP A 152 -19.63 -12.21 5.97
C ASP A 152 -19.71 -13.29 7.06
N LYS A 153 -19.20 -14.49 6.77
CA LYS A 153 -19.18 -15.63 7.72
C LYS A 153 -18.39 -15.35 9.00
N LYS A 154 -17.56 -14.31 9.04
CA LYS A 154 -16.75 -13.89 10.19
C LYS A 154 -17.35 -12.69 10.91
N GLY A 155 -18.57 -12.28 10.57
CA GLY A 155 -19.27 -11.14 11.17
C GLY A 155 -18.81 -9.77 10.67
N ARG A 156 -17.92 -9.71 9.66
CA ARG A 156 -17.41 -8.42 9.16
C ARG A 156 -18.44 -7.76 8.26
N LYS A 157 -18.69 -6.48 8.49
CA LYS A 157 -19.63 -5.68 7.71
C LYS A 157 -18.95 -5.02 6.51
N SER A 158 -19.69 -4.94 5.42
CA SER A 158 -19.28 -4.24 4.21
C SER A 158 -20.50 -3.65 3.52
N GLN A 159 -20.34 -2.48 2.91
CA GLN A 159 -21.37 -1.82 2.13
C GLN A 159 -20.77 -1.32 0.83
N ARG A 160 -21.47 -1.56 -0.27
CA ARG A 160 -21.04 -1.11 -1.59
C ARG A 160 -21.66 0.24 -1.91
N ILE A 161 -20.84 1.20 -2.30
CA ILE A 161 -21.20 2.50 -2.86
C ILE A 161 -20.79 2.48 -4.33
N TYR A 162 -21.64 2.94 -5.24
CA TYR A 162 -21.39 2.82 -6.68
C TYR A 162 -22.09 3.90 -7.47
N ILE A 163 -21.53 4.17 -8.64
CA ILE A 163 -22.20 4.85 -9.75
C ILE A 163 -22.12 3.88 -10.93
N ASP A 164 -23.26 3.63 -11.55
CA ASP A 164 -23.38 2.75 -12.72
C ASP A 164 -22.44 3.26 -13.83
N GLU A 165 -21.78 2.35 -14.55
CA GLU A 165 -20.82 2.66 -15.63
C GLU A 165 -19.53 3.39 -15.21
N LEU A 166 -19.40 3.76 -13.92
CA LEU A 166 -18.23 4.48 -13.40
C LEU A 166 -17.31 3.57 -12.56
N CYS A 167 -17.67 3.31 -11.30
CA CYS A 167 -16.99 2.37 -10.43
C CYS A 167 -17.84 2.04 -9.19
N ASP A 168 -17.41 1.02 -8.46
CA ASP A 168 -17.89 0.72 -7.11
C ASP A 168 -16.75 0.74 -6.09
N ILE A 169 -17.11 1.11 -4.86
CA ILE A 169 -16.27 1.14 -3.67
C ILE A 169 -16.97 0.30 -2.61
N THR A 170 -16.22 -0.58 -1.96
CA THR A 170 -16.67 -1.27 -0.75
C THR A 170 -16.06 -0.60 0.46
N ILE A 171 -16.91 -0.12 1.37
CA ILE A 171 -16.52 0.47 2.66
C ILE A 171 -17.03 -0.40 3.80
N ASN A 172 -16.29 -0.48 4.91
CA ASN A 172 -16.82 -1.03 6.14
C ASN A 172 -17.68 0.03 6.85
N PRO A 173 -19.00 -0.19 7.04
CA PRO A 173 -19.86 0.82 7.65
C PRO A 173 -19.61 1.04 9.15
N GLU A 174 -18.91 0.14 9.84
CA GLU A 174 -18.56 0.30 11.26
C GLU A 174 -17.22 0.99 11.44
N THR A 175 -16.20 0.57 10.69
CA THR A 175 -14.84 1.09 10.89
C THR A 175 -14.54 2.30 10.01
N GLY A 176 -15.24 2.48 8.90
CA GLY A 176 -14.93 3.51 7.90
C GLY A 176 -13.75 3.17 6.99
N GLU A 177 -13.29 1.91 6.98
CA GLU A 177 -12.20 1.46 6.10
C GLU A 177 -12.69 1.31 4.65
N LEU A 178 -11.99 1.92 3.69
CA LEU A 178 -12.13 1.59 2.27
C LEU A 178 -11.46 0.25 1.98
N ILE A 179 -12.25 -0.78 1.67
CA ILE A 179 -11.78 -2.17 1.56
C ILE A 179 -11.34 -2.50 0.14
N GLN A 180 -12.16 -2.17 -0.85
CA GLN A 180 -11.96 -2.53 -2.25
C GLN A 180 -12.61 -1.49 -3.16
N CYS A 181 -12.10 -1.34 -4.39
CA CYS A 181 -12.83 -0.69 -5.49
C CYS A 181 -12.77 -1.56 -6.76
N ASN A 182 -13.70 -1.35 -7.68
CA ASN A 182 -13.64 -1.94 -9.02
C ASN A 182 -14.18 -0.96 -10.07
N PRO A 183 -13.64 -0.95 -11.29
CA PRO A 183 -14.29 -0.26 -12.40
C PRO A 183 -15.65 -0.93 -12.68
N ASN A 184 -16.67 -0.12 -12.97
CA ASN A 184 -18.02 -0.59 -13.27
C ASN A 184 -18.43 -0.25 -14.71
N SER A 185 -17.45 -0.01 -15.58
CA SER A 185 -17.66 0.09 -17.03
C SER A 185 -17.97 -1.31 -17.56
N LYS A 186 -19.20 -1.53 -18.04
CA LYS A 186 -19.53 -2.66 -18.91
C LYS A 186 -18.82 -2.52 -20.25
#